data_AF-A0A959VJY0-F1
#
_entry.id   AF-A0A959VJY0-F1
#
_cell.length_a   1.000
_cell.length_b   1.000
_cell.length_c   1.000
_cell.angle_alpha   90.00
_cell.angle_beta   90.00
_cell.angle_gamma   90.00
#
_symmetry.space_group_name_H-M   'P 1'
#
loop_
_entity.id
_entity.type
_entity.pdbx_description
1 polymer ?
#
loop_
_entity_poly.entity_id
_entity_poly.type
_entity_poly.pdbx_seq_one_letter_code
_entity_poly.pdbx_strand_id
1 'polypeptide(L)' 'MIRFFAPAYIDRYGDVMTLNQRRALSNILQCRTNAMGGEVYTCEECHRKRYLGYR' A
#
# COMPACT_ATOMS: atom_id res chain seq x y z
N MET A 1 2.91 -7.37 2.69
CA MET A 1 2.42 -6.02 2.29
C MET A 1 3.52 -5.02 2.58
N ILE A 2 3.94 -4.20 1.61
CA ILE A 2 5.10 -3.30 1.70
C ILE A 2 5.03 -2.29 2.86
N ARG A 3 3.83 -1.94 3.33
CA ARG A 3 3.61 -1.03 4.47
C ARG A 3 4.20 -1.52 5.79
N PHE A 4 4.27 -2.83 6.00
CA PHE A 4 4.88 -3.40 7.21
C PHE A 4 6.41 -3.43 7.15
N PHE A 5 6.98 -3.56 5.95
CA PHE A 5 8.43 -3.68 5.76
C PHE A 5 9.10 -2.34 5.43
N ALA A 6 8.32 -1.37 4.95
CA ALA A 6 8.82 -0.05 4.58
C ALA A 6 9.57 0.67 5.72
N PRO A 7 9.15 0.62 6.99
CA PRO A 7 9.92 1.24 8.08
C PRO A 7 11.34 0.65 8.19
N ALA A 8 11.47 -0.68 8.21
CA ALA A 8 12.77 -1.34 8.29
C ALA A 8 13.63 -1.14 7.02
N TYR A 9 12.99 -1.03 5.86
CA TYR A 9 13.67 -0.74 4.60
C TYR A 9 14.18 0.71 4.53
N ILE A 10 13.39 1.67 5.02
CA ILE A 10 13.79 3.08 5.11
C ILE A 10 14.91 3.25 6.13
N ASP A 11 14.83 2.59 7.28
CA ASP A 11 15.88 2.61 8.30
C ASP A 11 17.23 2.10 7.74
N ARG A 12 17.20 1.02 6.95
CA ARG A 12 18.41 0.42 6.40
C ARG A 12 18.99 1.12 5.17
N TYR A 13 18.15 1.74 4.33
CA TYR A 13 18.55 2.24 3.01
C TYR A 13 18.19 3.70 2.75
N GLY A 14 17.55 4.39 3.70
CA GLY A 14 17.02 5.74 3.53
C GLY A 14 18.09 6.76 3.11
N ASP A 15 19.30 6.62 3.63
CA ASP A 15 20.42 7.54 3.37
C ASP A 15 20.97 7.40 1.95
N VAL A 16 20.96 6.19 1.38
CA VAL A 16 21.46 5.91 0.02
C VAL A 16 20.36 6.00 -1.04
N MET A 17 19.09 6.17 -0.64
CA MET A 17 18.01 6.32 -1.60
C MET A 17 18.19 7.60 -2.42
N THR A 18 17.93 7.48 -3.71
CA THR A 18 17.75 8.61 -4.62
C THR A 18 16.40 9.29 -4.37
N LEU A 19 16.27 10.55 -4.81
CA LEU A 19 15.00 11.29 -4.74
C LEU A 19 13.85 10.54 -5.44
N ASN A 20 14.14 9.90 -6.58
CA ASN A 20 13.14 9.14 -7.34
C ASN A 20 12.67 7.89 -6.58
N GLN A 21 13.57 7.18 -5.90
CA GLN A 21 13.21 6.02 -5.08
C GLN A 21 12.34 6.42 -3.88
N ARG A 22 12.67 7.53 -3.20
CA ARG A 22 11.84 8.08 -2.12
C ARG A 22 10.43 8.43 -2.61
N ARG A 23 10.33 9.08 -3.77
CA ARG A 23 9.04 9.42 -4.40
C ARG A 23 8.23 8.16 -4.75
N ALA A 24 8.87 7.16 -5.35
CA ALA A 24 8.20 5.90 -5.70
C ALA A 24 7.69 5.17 -4.44
N LEU A 25 8.53 5.03 -3.41
CA LEU A 25 8.13 4.40 -2.15
C LEU A 25 6.97 5.14 -1.46
N SER A 26 7.04 6.47 -1.42
CA SER A 26 5.96 7.30 -0.89
C SER A 26 4.65 7.11 -1.67
N ASN A 27 4.73 7.12 -3.01
CA ASN A 27 3.57 6.86 -3.86
C ASN A 27 2.98 5.48 -3.59
N ILE A 28 3.81 4.44 -3.46
CA ILE A 28 3.35 3.09 -3.16
C ILE A 28 2.67 3.01 -1.78
N LEU A 29 3.23 3.67 -0.76
CA LEU A 29 2.67 3.70 0.59
C LEU A 29 1.36 4.48 0.69
N GLN A 30 1.21 5.53 -0.13
CA GLN A 30 0.02 6.37 -0.19
C GLN A 30 -1.03 5.84 -1.17
N CYS A 31 -0.65 4.95 -2.07
CA CYS A 31 -1.54 4.41 -3.06
C CYS A 31 -2.60 3.53 -2.39
N ARG A 32 -3.84 4.01 -2.45
CA ARG A 32 -5.05 3.35 -1.94
C ARG A 32 -5.84 2.68 -3.07
N THR A 33 -5.23 2.44 -4.22
CA THR A 33 -5.92 1.86 -5.37
C THR A 33 -6.23 0.39 -5.15
N ASN A 34 -7.35 -0.07 -5.72
CA ASN A 34 -7.75 -1.48 -5.73
C ASN A 34 -6.62 -2.41 -6.24
N ALA A 35 -5.69 -1.90 -7.06
CA ALA A 35 -4.54 -2.66 -7.58
C ALA A 35 -3.53 -3.08 -6.50
N MET A 36 -3.48 -2.41 -5.35
CA MET A 36 -2.61 -2.78 -4.22
C MET A 36 -3.39 -3.16 -2.94
N GLY A 37 -4.70 -3.33 -3.03
CA GLY A 37 -5.58 -3.56 -1.87
C GLY A 37 -6.89 -4.29 -2.13
N GLY A 38 -7.09 -4.90 -3.30
CA GLY A 38 -8.32 -5.60 -3.64
C GLY A 38 -9.47 -4.64 -3.93
N GLU A 39 -10.37 -5.04 -4.82
CA GLU A 39 -11.59 -4.28 -5.07
C GLU A 39 -12.40 -4.17 -3.76
N VAL A 40 -12.69 -2.94 -3.34
CA VAL A 40 -13.55 -2.69 -2.18
C VAL A 40 -14.99 -2.88 -2.61
N TYR A 41 -15.52 -4.08 -2.40
CA TYR A 41 -16.93 -4.36 -2.59
C TYR A 41 -17.72 -3.85 -1.38
N THR A 42 -18.76 -3.07 -1.63
CA THR A 42 -19.74 -2.70 -0.60
C THR A 42 -20.99 -3.53 -0.82
N CYS A 43 -21.35 -4.36 0.16
CA CYS A 43 -22.60 -5.11 0.10
C CYS A 43 -23.78 -4.14 0.29
N GLU A 44 -24.74 -4.14 -0.64
CA GLU A 44 -25.88 -3.21 -0.61
C GLU A 44 -26.89 -3.55 0.50
N GLU A 45 -26.98 -4.80 0.94
CA GLU A 45 -27.93 -5.23 1.99
C GLU A 45 -27.46 -4.89 3.41
N CYS A 46 -26.14 -4.90 3.67
CA CYS A 46 -25.61 -4.68 5.02
C CYS A 46 -24.62 -3.52 5.13
N HIS A 47 -24.40 -2.77 4.04
CA HIS A 47 -23.51 -1.62 3.92
C HIS A 47 -22.07 -1.84 4.42
N ARG A 48 -21.63 -3.10 4.56
CA ARG A 48 -20.27 -3.43 5.01
C ARG A 48 -19.32 -3.44 3.82
N LYS A 49 -18.19 -2.75 3.98
CA LYS A 49 -17.08 -2.74 3.01
C LYS A 49 -16.23 -3.97 3.22
N ARG A 50 -16.00 -4.76 2.16
CA ARG A 50 -15.15 -5.94 2.19
C ARG A 50 -14.03 -5.80 1.16
N TYR A 51 -12.80 -5.94 1.62
CA TYR A 51 -11.61 -5.94 0.77
C TYR A 51 -11.45 -7.34 0.17
N LEU A 52 -11.66 -7.48 -1.14
CA LEU A 52 -11.43 -8.73 -1.86
C LEU A 52 -9.93 -8.88 -2.15
N GLY A 53 -9.17 -9.43 -1.21
CA GLY A 53 -7.80 -9.88 -1.45
C GLY A 53 -7.81 -11.30 -2.03
N TYR A 54 -7.30 -11.49 -3.24
CA TYR A 54 -7.11 -12.82 -3.83
C TYR A 54 -6.17 -13.66 -2.95
N ARG A 55 -6.62 -14.87 -2.62
CA ARG A 55 -5.94 -15.89 -1.84
C ARG A 55 -4.82 -16.55 -2.64
#